data_AF-A0A1M3F315-F1
#
_entry.id   AF-A0A1M3F315-F1
#
_cell.length_a   1.000
_cell.length_b   1.000
_cell.length_c   1.000
_cell.angle_alpha   90.00
_cell.angle_beta   90.00
_cell.angle_gamma   90.00
#
_symmetry.space_group_name_H-M   'P 1'
#
loop_
_entity.id
_entity.type
_entity.pdbx_description
1 polymer ?
#
loop_
_entity_poly.entity_id
_entity_poly.type
_entity_poly.pdbx_seq_one_letter_code
_entity_poly.pdbx_strand_id
1 'polypeptide(L)'
;MLLRPFARPLFASWFVAEGIDALRHPAVHATAGREGLAALHGHVGRLPGLSQSLDRALTTVTDTQLGLVVRAHGAATIVAAGALATGKAPRTAGLALAVLTVPVVVASLPAGRSGGEAEALRRRRFWSSVSALGGALLAAGDLAGRPGMA
;
A
#
# COMPACT_ATOMS: atom_id res chain seq x y z
N MET A 1 -15.82 -17.66 -16.28
CA MET A 1 -15.51 -18.14 -14.90
C MET A 1 -14.20 -18.93 -14.78
N LEU A 2 -13.44 -19.16 -15.86
CA LEU A 2 -12.21 -19.98 -15.81
C LEU A 2 -10.94 -19.20 -15.38
N LEU A 3 -10.91 -17.89 -15.56
CA LEU A 3 -9.70 -17.08 -15.30
C LEU A 3 -9.49 -16.74 -13.82
N ARG A 4 -10.56 -16.65 -13.01
CA ARG A 4 -10.50 -16.16 -11.62
C ARG A 4 -9.63 -17.00 -10.67
N PRO A 5 -9.64 -18.35 -10.75
CA PRO A 5 -8.77 -19.19 -9.93
C PRO A 5 -7.28 -18.93 -10.16
N PHE A 6 -6.91 -18.42 -11.34
CA PHE A 6 -5.53 -18.08 -11.67
C PHE A 6 -5.24 -16.58 -11.45
N ALA A 7 -6.18 -15.72 -11.86
CA ALA A 7 -6.03 -14.28 -11.76
C ALA A 7 -5.87 -13.79 -10.31
N ARG A 8 -6.62 -14.37 -9.36
CA ARG A 8 -6.57 -13.92 -7.95
C ARG A 8 -5.23 -14.26 -7.28
N PRO A 9 -4.70 -15.50 -7.35
CA PRO A 9 -3.35 -15.78 -6.86
C PRO A 9 -2.26 -14.97 -7.56
N LEU A 10 -2.34 -14.82 -8.89
CA LEU A 10 -1.37 -14.02 -9.64
C LEU A 10 -1.37 -12.56 -9.20
N PHE A 11 -2.55 -11.96 -9.05
CA PHE A 11 -2.68 -10.59 -8.57
C PHE A 11 -2.25 -10.44 -7.09
N ALA A 12 -2.61 -11.41 -6.24
CA ALA A 12 -2.22 -11.43 -4.83
C ALA A 12 -0.69 -11.55 -4.62
N SER A 13 0.04 -12.13 -5.57
CA SER A 13 1.49 -12.37 -5.47
C SER A 13 2.30 -11.10 -5.20
N TRP A 14 1.92 -9.98 -5.83
CA TRP A 14 2.54 -8.68 -5.60
C TRP A 14 2.43 -8.27 -4.13
N PHE A 15 1.23 -8.35 -3.55
CA PHE A 15 1.00 -7.99 -2.15
C PHE A 15 1.69 -8.92 -1.16
N VAL A 16 1.77 -10.23 -1.47
CA VAL A 16 2.54 -11.17 -0.66
C VAL A 16 4.02 -10.79 -0.66
N ALA A 17 4.59 -10.46 -1.82
CA ALA A 17 5.98 -10.01 -1.93
C ALA A 17 6.21 -8.72 -1.13
N GLU A 18 5.33 -7.71 -1.26
CA GLU A 18 5.39 -6.47 -0.48
C GLU A 18 5.30 -6.74 1.03
N GLY A 19 4.38 -7.58 1.46
CA GLY A 19 4.19 -7.89 2.87
C GLY A 19 5.38 -8.64 3.48
N ILE A 20 5.97 -9.58 2.72
CA ILE A 20 7.21 -10.28 3.14
C ILE A 20 8.37 -9.29 3.24
N ASP A 21 8.51 -8.39 2.28
CA ASP A 21 9.57 -7.38 2.28
C ASP A 21 9.43 -6.42 3.47
N ALA A 22 8.21 -5.99 3.80
CA ALA A 22 7.90 -5.19 4.99
C ALA A 22 8.29 -5.90 6.30
N LEU A 23 8.05 -7.21 6.39
CA LEU A 23 8.43 -8.02 7.56
C LEU A 23 9.94 -8.17 7.69
N ARG A 24 10.65 -8.33 6.57
CA ARG A 24 12.11 -8.55 6.52
C ARG A 24 12.92 -7.26 6.70
N HIS A 25 12.45 -6.15 6.16
CA HIS A 25 13.17 -4.88 6.13
C HIS A 25 12.39 -3.73 6.80
N PRO A 26 11.91 -3.88 8.05
CA PRO A 26 10.98 -2.92 8.65
C PRO A 26 11.60 -1.53 8.85
N ALA A 27 12.91 -1.44 9.09
CA ALA A 27 13.61 -0.16 9.25
C ALA A 27 13.64 0.66 7.96
N VAL A 28 13.84 0.00 6.81
CA VAL A 28 13.88 0.66 5.49
C VAL A 28 12.50 1.20 5.11
N HIS A 29 11.45 0.43 5.39
CA HIS A 29 10.07 0.84 5.14
C HIS A 29 9.60 1.92 6.12
N ALA A 30 10.10 1.90 7.36
CA ALA A 30 9.86 2.95 8.35
C ALA A 30 10.45 4.30 7.91
N THR A 31 11.70 4.31 7.42
CA THR A 31 12.33 5.53 6.88
C THR A 31 11.62 6.01 5.63
N ALA A 32 11.33 5.12 4.67
CA ALA A 32 10.57 5.47 3.47
C ALA A 32 9.18 6.05 3.79
N GLY A 33 8.49 5.51 4.80
CA GLY A 33 7.20 6.04 5.27
C GLY A 33 7.30 7.48 5.76
N ARG A 34 8.34 7.81 6.54
CA ARG A 34 8.59 9.19 7.01
C ARG A 34 8.93 10.13 5.86
N GLU A 35 9.80 9.70 4.95
CA GLU A 35 10.14 10.49 3.76
C GLU A 35 8.91 10.77 2.89
N GLY A 36 8.07 9.75 2.67
CA GLY A 36 6.84 9.88 1.92
C GLY A 36 5.82 10.81 2.57
N LEU A 37 5.67 10.73 3.90
CA LEU A 37 4.83 11.66 4.67
C LEU A 37 5.34 13.10 4.58
N ALA A 38 6.65 13.32 4.67
CA ALA A 38 7.26 14.63 4.51
C ALA A 38 7.07 15.17 3.07
N ALA A 39 7.22 14.30 2.06
CA ALA A 39 6.94 14.66 0.67
C ALA A 39 5.46 15.02 0.51
N LEU A 40 4.53 14.23 1.04
CA LEU A 40 3.10 14.52 1.00
C LEU A 40 2.78 15.86 1.68
N HIS A 41 3.38 16.14 2.84
CA HIS A 41 3.23 17.43 3.51
C HIS A 41 3.71 18.58 2.61
N GLY A 42 4.82 18.43 1.89
CA GLY A 42 5.29 19.43 0.92
C GLY A 42 4.30 19.69 -0.23
N HIS A 43 3.55 18.66 -0.66
CA HIS A 43 2.57 18.77 -1.75
C HIS A 43 1.19 19.28 -1.28
N VAL A 44 0.78 18.89 -0.06
CA VAL A 44 -0.60 19.02 0.44
C VAL A 44 -0.70 19.96 1.65
N GLY A 45 0.43 20.46 2.17
CA GLY A 45 0.53 21.30 3.38
C GLY A 45 -0.19 22.65 3.32
N ARG A 46 -0.80 23.00 2.19
CA ARG A 46 -1.72 24.15 2.06
C ARG A 46 -3.14 23.85 2.57
N LEU A 47 -3.46 22.60 2.91
CA LEU A 47 -4.74 22.20 3.49
C LEU A 47 -4.65 22.15 5.03
N PRO A 48 -5.20 23.15 5.74
CA PRO A 48 -4.93 23.36 7.16
C PRO A 48 -5.38 22.22 8.10
N GLY A 49 -6.34 21.39 7.68
CA GLY A 49 -6.77 20.21 8.45
C GLY A 49 -5.86 18.99 8.31
N LEU A 50 -5.19 18.83 7.17
CA LEU A 50 -4.31 17.67 6.90
C LEU A 50 -2.91 17.87 7.48
N SER A 51 -2.41 19.11 7.50
CA SER A 51 -1.07 19.42 8.03
C SER A 51 -0.94 19.08 9.52
N GLN A 52 -1.93 19.44 10.36
CA GLN A 52 -1.91 19.11 11.79
C GLN A 52 -1.94 17.61 12.10
N SER A 53 -2.63 16.81 11.29
CA SER A 53 -2.63 15.35 11.44
C SER A 53 -1.30 14.73 11.00
N LEU A 54 -0.69 15.26 9.95
CA LEU A 54 0.61 14.80 9.44
C LEU A 54 1.74 15.15 10.42
N ASP A 55 1.74 16.35 11.00
CA ASP A 55 2.74 16.77 11.99
C ASP A 55 2.69 15.92 13.26
N ARG A 56 1.48 15.56 13.73
CA ARG A 56 1.32 14.62 14.83
C ARG A 56 1.84 13.23 14.48
N ALA A 57 1.57 12.74 13.27
CA ALA A 57 2.08 11.43 12.83
C ALA A 57 3.62 11.38 12.73
N LEU A 58 4.26 12.50 12.37
CA LEU A 58 5.71 12.61 12.23
C LEU A 58 6.46 12.74 13.58
N THR A 59 5.82 13.31 14.60
CA THR A 59 6.48 13.69 15.88
C THR A 59 6.29 12.69 17.02
N THR A 60 5.33 11.75 16.91
CA THR A 60 4.89 10.93 18.05
C THR A 60 5.41 9.49 18.07
N VAL A 61 6.07 9.00 17.01
CA VAL A 61 6.37 7.57 16.86
C VAL A 61 7.88 7.27 16.87
N THR A 62 8.33 6.54 17.89
CA THR A 62 9.72 6.05 18.00
C THR A 62 10.05 5.05 16.88
N ASP A 63 11.32 4.92 16.49
CA ASP A 63 11.79 3.96 15.47
C ASP A 63 11.34 2.51 15.73
N THR A 64 11.34 2.09 17.00
CA THR A 64 10.90 0.77 17.43
C THR A 64 9.40 0.55 17.19
N GLN A 65 8.57 1.55 17.54
CA GLN A 65 7.13 1.52 17.31
C GLN A 65 6.82 1.52 15.80
N LEU A 66 7.55 2.32 15.02
CA LEU A 66 7.35 2.37 13.58
C LEU A 66 7.72 1.03 12.92
N GLY A 67 8.81 0.38 13.38
CA GLY A 67 9.15 -0.97 12.95
C GLY A 67 8.06 -2.00 13.26
N LEU A 68 7.39 -1.90 14.42
CA LEU A 68 6.25 -2.76 14.76
C LEU A 68 5.04 -2.50 13.85
N VAL A 69 4.73 -1.23 13.58
CA VAL A 69 3.65 -0.82 12.67
C VAL A 69 3.89 -1.38 11.27
N VAL A 70 5.12 -1.27 10.76
CA VAL A 70 5.50 -1.81 9.45
C VAL A 70 5.37 -3.34 9.42
N ARG A 71 5.78 -4.05 10.48
CA ARG A 71 5.60 -5.50 10.57
C ARG A 71 4.12 -5.89 10.61
N ALA A 72 3.32 -5.20 11.40
CA ALA A 72 1.88 -5.43 11.49
C ALA A 72 1.21 -5.17 10.13
N HIS A 73 1.62 -4.10 9.43
CA HIS A 73 1.19 -3.81 8.06
C HIS A 73 1.55 -4.96 7.11
N GLY A 74 2.80 -5.43 7.10
CA GLY A 74 3.23 -6.54 6.26
C GLY A 74 2.46 -7.83 6.51
N ALA A 75 2.22 -8.18 7.78
CA ALA A 75 1.40 -9.32 8.16
C ALA A 75 -0.06 -9.17 7.69
N ALA A 76 -0.67 -8.02 7.92
CA ALA A 76 -2.04 -7.73 7.47
C ALA A 76 -2.17 -7.85 5.94
N THR A 77 -1.19 -7.34 5.20
CA THR A 77 -1.13 -7.43 3.74
C THR A 77 -1.04 -8.88 3.27
N ILE A 78 -0.21 -9.72 3.89
CA ILE A 78 -0.13 -11.15 3.54
C ILE A 78 -1.45 -11.87 3.82
N VAL A 79 -2.09 -11.61 4.98
CA VAL A 79 -3.37 -12.23 5.33
C VAL A 79 -4.45 -11.83 4.32
N ALA A 80 -4.57 -10.54 3.99
CA ALA A 80 -5.53 -10.05 3.01
C ALA A 80 -5.26 -10.62 1.61
N ALA A 81 -3.99 -10.69 1.19
CA ALA A 81 -3.59 -11.29 -0.07
C ALA A 81 -3.90 -12.79 -0.13
N GLY A 82 -3.66 -13.54 0.95
CA GLY A 82 -4.01 -14.95 1.06
C GLY A 82 -5.53 -15.19 1.01
N ALA A 83 -6.31 -14.33 1.66
CA ALA A 83 -7.77 -14.37 1.56
C ALA A 83 -8.23 -14.12 0.11
N LEU A 84 -7.65 -13.14 -0.57
CA LEU A 84 -7.95 -12.85 -1.98
C LEU A 84 -7.57 -14.03 -2.89
N ALA A 85 -6.34 -14.56 -2.74
CA ALA A 85 -5.82 -15.67 -3.54
C ALA A 85 -6.67 -16.93 -3.40
N THR A 86 -7.08 -17.27 -2.17
CA THR A 86 -7.95 -18.42 -1.89
C THR A 86 -9.42 -18.17 -2.20
N GLY A 87 -9.79 -16.95 -2.61
CA GLY A 87 -11.17 -16.58 -2.90
C GLY A 87 -12.07 -16.47 -1.67
N LYS A 88 -11.51 -16.39 -0.46
CA LYS A 88 -12.25 -16.17 0.78
C LYS A 88 -12.59 -14.68 0.91
N ALA A 89 -13.88 -14.35 0.81
CA ALA A 89 -14.39 -12.97 0.86
C ALA A 89 -13.56 -11.99 -0.02
N PRO A 90 -13.48 -12.24 -1.34
CA PRO A 90 -12.53 -11.56 -2.23
C PRO A 90 -12.76 -10.05 -2.31
N ARG A 91 -13.99 -9.59 -2.09
CA ARG A 91 -14.34 -8.16 -2.11
C ARG A 91 -13.77 -7.41 -0.92
N THR A 92 -13.95 -7.98 0.28
CA THR A 92 -13.39 -7.39 1.51
C THR A 92 -11.88 -7.51 1.53
N ALA A 93 -11.32 -8.60 1.02
CA ALA A 93 -9.88 -8.75 0.84
C ALA A 93 -9.31 -7.70 -0.14
N GLY A 94 -9.98 -7.47 -1.27
CA GLY A 94 -9.62 -6.41 -2.22
C GLY A 94 -9.67 -5.01 -1.60
N LEU A 95 -10.73 -4.70 -0.84
CA LEU A 95 -10.83 -3.42 -0.11
C LEU A 95 -9.74 -3.27 0.94
N ALA A 96 -9.47 -4.32 1.72
CA ALA A 96 -8.42 -4.30 2.72
C ALA A 96 -7.06 -4.05 2.07
N LEU A 97 -6.74 -4.73 0.97
CA LEU A 97 -5.52 -4.50 0.20
C LEU A 97 -5.45 -3.08 -0.36
N ALA A 98 -6.56 -2.54 -0.87
CA ALA A 98 -6.61 -1.16 -1.35
C ALA A 98 -6.24 -0.18 -0.23
N VAL A 99 -6.87 -0.30 0.94
CA VAL A 99 -6.57 0.54 2.12
C VAL A 99 -5.12 0.39 2.56
N LEU A 100 -4.62 -0.86 2.63
CA LEU A 100 -3.23 -1.16 3.00
C LEU A 100 -2.24 -0.59 1.97
N THR A 101 -2.59 -0.47 0.70
CA THR A 101 -1.68 0.05 -0.34
C THR A 101 -1.52 1.56 -0.29
N VAL A 102 -2.48 2.31 0.29
CA VAL A 102 -2.41 3.77 0.43
C VAL A 102 -1.11 4.25 1.09
N PRO A 103 -0.71 3.77 2.29
CA PRO A 103 0.55 4.19 2.90
C PRO A 103 1.78 3.80 2.06
N VAL A 104 1.73 2.72 1.27
CA VAL A 104 2.82 2.33 0.37
C VAL A 104 2.96 3.34 -0.78
N VAL A 105 1.85 3.80 -1.35
CA VAL A 105 1.83 4.86 -2.37
C VAL A 105 2.46 6.13 -1.80
N VAL A 106 2.06 6.53 -0.60
CA VAL A 106 2.61 7.71 0.09
C VAL A 106 4.12 7.54 0.33
N ALA A 107 4.56 6.40 0.88
CA ALA A 107 5.98 6.11 1.13
C ALA A 107 6.84 6.14 -0.15
N SER A 108 6.24 5.84 -1.29
CA SER A 108 6.90 5.85 -2.60
C SER A 108 6.86 7.20 -3.34
N LEU A 109 6.28 8.26 -2.76
CA LEU A 109 6.19 9.56 -3.40
C LEU A 109 7.58 10.08 -3.84
N PRO A 110 7.72 10.56 -5.08
CA PRO A 110 8.93 11.25 -5.53
C PRO A 110 9.21 12.48 -4.67
N ALA A 111 10.43 12.62 -4.15
CA ALA A 111 10.82 13.73 -3.29
C ALA A 111 11.33 14.96 -4.08
N GLY A 112 11.47 14.82 -5.41
CA GLY A 112 11.56 15.93 -6.35
C GLY A 112 12.88 16.71 -6.34
N ARG A 113 13.98 16.17 -5.81
CA ARG A 113 15.20 16.96 -5.58
C ARG A 113 16.51 16.38 -6.11
N SER A 114 16.50 15.24 -6.78
CA SER A 114 17.71 14.66 -7.36
C SER A 114 17.40 13.83 -8.59
N GLY A 115 17.98 14.20 -9.73
CA GLY A 115 18.07 13.30 -10.88
C GLY A 115 18.95 12.09 -10.54
N GLY A 116 18.74 10.98 -11.24
CA GLY A 116 19.54 9.77 -11.07
C GLY A 116 18.71 8.49 -10.98
N GLU A 117 19.41 7.36 -10.81
CA GLU A 117 18.79 6.03 -10.79
C GLU A 117 17.86 5.81 -9.59
N ALA A 118 18.21 6.34 -8.42
CA ALA A 118 17.41 6.20 -7.20
C ALA A 118 16.01 6.83 -7.35
N GLU A 119 15.91 8.03 -7.94
CA GLU A 119 14.62 8.69 -8.19
C GLU A 119 13.84 7.99 -9.30
N ALA A 120 14.53 7.45 -10.31
CA ALA A 120 13.89 6.61 -11.32
C ALA A 120 13.29 5.33 -10.72
N LEU A 121 13.98 4.67 -9.79
CA LEU A 121 13.48 3.51 -9.08
C LEU A 121 12.31 3.86 -8.16
N ARG A 122 12.40 4.97 -7.42
CA ARG A 122 11.31 5.45 -6.55
C ARG A 122 10.05 5.76 -7.35
N ARG A 123 10.16 6.45 -8.49
CA ARG A 123 9.04 6.72 -9.40
C ARG A 123 8.44 5.44 -10.00
N ARG A 124 9.26 4.45 -10.36
CA ARG A 124 8.76 3.14 -10.81
C ARG A 124 7.97 2.47 -9.69
N ARG A 125 8.51 2.45 -8.47
CA ARG A 125 7.83 1.89 -7.29
C ARG A 125 6.50 2.59 -7.02
N PHE A 126 6.46 3.92 -7.12
CA PHE A 126 5.22 4.69 -7.00
C PHE A 126 4.15 4.22 -7.98
N TRP A 127 4.48 4.16 -9.28
CA TRP A 127 3.52 3.73 -10.28
C TRP A 127 3.12 2.26 -10.14
N SER A 128 4.03 1.39 -9.70
CA SER A 128 3.68 0.00 -9.37
C SER A 128 2.69 -0.07 -8.21
N SER A 129 2.91 0.68 -7.14
CA SER A 129 2.00 0.75 -5.99
C SER A 129 0.63 1.34 -6.35
N VAL A 130 0.60 2.39 -7.18
CA VAL A 130 -0.65 2.97 -7.70
C VAL A 130 -1.41 1.96 -8.57
N SER A 131 -0.70 1.22 -9.42
CA SER A 131 -1.30 0.17 -10.25
C SER A 131 -1.85 -0.98 -9.40
N ALA A 132 -1.12 -1.40 -8.37
CA ALA A 132 -1.58 -2.40 -7.41
C ALA A 132 -2.83 -1.94 -6.65
N LEU A 133 -2.87 -0.68 -6.19
CA LEU A 133 -4.04 -0.07 -5.58
C LEU A 133 -5.25 -0.11 -6.53
N GLY A 134 -5.08 0.32 -7.78
CA GLY A 134 -6.13 0.25 -8.79
C GLY A 134 -6.65 -1.17 -9.01
N GLY A 135 -5.75 -2.14 -9.12
CA GLY A 135 -6.11 -3.56 -9.21
C GLY A 135 -6.88 -4.06 -7.99
N ALA A 136 -6.53 -3.60 -6.79
CA ALA A 136 -7.18 -4.01 -5.54
C ALA A 136 -8.61 -3.45 -5.46
N LEU A 137 -8.82 -2.22 -5.94
CA LEU A 137 -10.15 -1.61 -6.07
C LEU A 137 -11.01 -2.33 -7.11
N LEU A 138 -10.43 -2.77 -8.24
CA LEU A 138 -11.14 -3.61 -9.21
C LEU A 138 -11.53 -4.95 -8.58
N ALA A 139 -10.63 -5.58 -7.83
CA ALA A 139 -10.91 -6.83 -7.10
C ALA A 139 -12.00 -6.65 -6.03
N ALA A 140 -12.04 -5.50 -5.36
CA ALA A 140 -13.12 -5.13 -4.44
C ALA A 140 -14.48 -5.02 -5.14
N GLY A 141 -14.49 -4.39 -6.33
CA GLY A 141 -15.68 -4.19 -7.15
C GLY A 141 -16.24 -5.45 -7.80
N ASP A 142 -15.42 -6.49 -8.04
CA ASP A 142 -15.82 -7.70 -8.78
C ASP A 142 -17.04 -8.40 -8.17
N LEU A 143 -18.18 -8.28 -8.86
CA LEU A 143 -19.47 -8.92 -8.51
C LEU A 143 -19.49 -10.42 -8.82
N ALA A 144 -18.44 -10.96 -9.43
CA ALA A 144 -18.34 -12.36 -9.80
C ALA A 144 -19.48 -12.88 -10.69
N GLY A 145 -20.25 -12.00 -11.35
CA GLY A 145 -21.43 -12.36 -12.13
C GLY A 145 -22.73 -12.47 -11.33
N ARG A 146 -22.72 -12.12 -10.03
CA ARG A 146 -23.96 -11.95 -9.25
C ARG A 146 -24.63 -10.64 -9.66
N PRO A 147 -25.98 -10.59 -9.76
CA PRO A 147 -26.69 -9.36 -10.05
C PRO A 147 -26.30 -8.29 -9.02
N GLY A 148 -25.94 -7.11 -9.52
CA GLY A 148 -25.80 -5.94 -8.66
C GLY A 148 -27.15 -5.55 -8.09
N MET A 149 -27.19 -5.10 -6.84
CA MET A 149 -28.37 -4.44 -6.29
C MET A 149 -28.42 -3.05 -6.93
N ALA A 150 -29.09 -2.95 -8.08
CA ALA A 150 -29.47 -1.71 -8.74
C ALA A 150 -30.92 -1.39 -8.37
#